data_AF-A0A946FVP7-F1
#
_entry.id   AF-A0A946FVP7-F1
#
_cell.length_a   1.000
_cell.length_b   1.000
_cell.length_c   1.000
_cell.angle_alpha   90.00
_cell.angle_beta   90.00
_cell.angle_gamma   90.00
#
_symmetry.space_group_name_H-M   'P 1'
#
loop_
_entity.id
_entity.type
_entity.pdbx_description
1 polymer ?
#
loop_
_entity_poly.entity_id
_entity_poly.type
_entity_poly.pdbx_seq_one_letter_code
_entity_poly.pdbx_strand_id
1 'polypeptide(L)'
;MSDLLDDKEAATKAVVDWMTKKSKTKTKFYFKDFYKLFPDDKPRMIKKVVNKMVQEEILEYWSSGSTTMYGLKGSGIQHSSEQEE
;
A
#
# COMPACT_ATOMS: atom_id res chain seq x y z
N MET A 1 -2.47 3.53 19.52
CA MET A 1 -3.40 3.53 18.37
C MET A 1 -3.39 4.97 17.93
N SER A 2 -2.88 5.23 16.73
CA SER A 2 -2.97 6.58 16.19
C SER A 2 -4.43 6.84 15.83
N ASP A 3 -4.95 8.03 16.14
CA ASP A 3 -6.30 8.43 15.71
C ASP A 3 -6.43 8.42 14.17
N LEU A 4 -5.30 8.40 13.47
CA LEU A 4 -5.19 8.41 12.02
C LEU A 4 -5.77 7.15 11.36
N LEU A 5 -5.68 5.97 11.98
CA LEU A 5 -6.27 4.73 11.42
C LEU A 5 -7.75 4.57 11.76
N ASP A 6 -8.24 5.25 12.79
CA ASP A 6 -9.66 5.24 13.16
C ASP A 6 -10.48 6.06 12.16
N ASP A 7 -9.89 7.11 11.57
CA ASP A 7 -10.45 7.82 10.43
C ASP A 7 -10.00 7.18 9.11
N LYS A 8 -10.94 6.47 8.47
CA LYS A 8 -10.73 5.80 7.19
C LYS A 8 -10.29 6.78 6.08
N GLU A 9 -10.88 7.97 6.01
CA GLU A 9 -10.55 8.94 4.97
C GLU A 9 -9.15 9.50 5.18
N ALA A 10 -8.81 9.84 6.43
CA ALA A 10 -7.47 10.32 6.78
C ALA A 10 -6.40 9.25 6.51
N ALA A 11 -6.64 7.99 6.90
CA ALA A 11 -5.73 6.89 6.64
C ALA A 11 -5.52 6.65 5.14
N THR A 12 -6.61 6.66 4.37
CA THR A 12 -6.58 6.46 2.91
C THR A 12 -5.78 7.57 2.24
N LYS A 13 -6.05 8.83 2.61
CA LYS A 13 -5.33 9.99 2.08
C LYS A 13 -3.85 9.93 2.44
N ALA A 14 -3.50 9.60 3.68
CA ALA A 14 -2.10 9.46 4.10
C ALA A 14 -1.35 8.40 3.29
N VAL A 15 -1.99 7.26 3.02
CA VAL A 15 -1.42 6.20 2.15
C VAL A 15 -1.24 6.72 0.73
N VAL A 16 -2.28 7.30 0.12
CA VAL A 16 -2.23 7.79 -1.26
C VAL A 16 -1.17 8.88 -1.43
N ASP A 17 -1.11 9.85 -0.51
CA ASP A 17 -0.12 10.93 -0.52
C ASP A 17 1.31 10.38 -0.38
N TRP A 18 1.52 9.42 0.52
CA TRP A 18 2.82 8.78 0.71
C TRP A 18 3.28 7.99 -0.53
N MET A 19 2.37 7.24 -1.16
CA MET A 19 2.65 6.49 -2.39
C MET A 19 2.88 7.43 -3.57
N THR A 20 2.06 8.47 -3.71
CA THR A 20 2.20 9.49 -4.76
C THR A 20 3.52 10.25 -4.63
N LYS A 21 3.97 10.54 -3.41
CA LYS A 21 5.28 11.17 -3.19
C LYS A 21 6.43 10.25 -3.61
N LYS A 22 6.27 8.93 -3.48
CA LYS A 22 7.29 7.93 -3.82
C LYS A 22 7.14 7.36 -5.23
N SER A 23 6.06 7.65 -5.94
CA SER A 23 5.75 7.15 -7.29
C SER A 23 6.83 7.50 -8.33
N LYS A 24 7.60 8.57 -8.10
CA LYS A 24 8.78 8.94 -8.90
C LYS A 24 9.91 7.91 -8.88
N THR A 25 9.93 7.02 -7.89
CA THR A 25 11.02 6.04 -7.68
C THR A 25 10.52 4.60 -7.64
N LYS A 26 9.33 4.36 -7.08
CA LYS A 26 8.70 3.05 -7.06
C LYS A 26 7.18 3.19 -7.05
N THR A 27 6.53 2.33 -7.80
CA THR A 27 5.06 2.26 -7.91
C THR A 27 4.45 1.15 -7.04
N LYS A 28 5.27 0.18 -6.62
CA LYS A 28 4.89 -0.96 -5.77
C LYS A 28 5.66 -0.95 -4.45
N PHE A 29 4.99 -1.32 -3.37
CA PHE A 29 5.49 -1.26 -1.99
C PHE A 29 5.13 -2.53 -1.23
N TYR A 30 6.05 -3.06 -0.45
CA TYR A 30 5.76 -4.22 0.40
C TYR A 30 4.86 -3.83 1.56
N PHE A 31 4.10 -4.79 2.09
CA PHE A 31 3.29 -4.56 3.31
C PHE A 31 4.10 -3.95 4.47
N LYS A 32 5.36 -4.41 4.64
CA LYS A 32 6.27 -3.90 5.68
C LYS A 32 6.66 -2.42 5.49
N ASP A 33 6.58 -1.88 4.27
CA ASP A 33 6.87 -0.46 4.05
C ASP A 33 5.77 0.44 4.67
N PHE A 34 4.53 -0.04 4.81
CA PHE A 34 3.45 0.70 5.47
C PHE A 34 3.68 0.86 6.98
N TYR A 35 4.53 0.02 7.59
CA TYR A 35 4.94 0.22 8.99
C TYR A 35 5.77 1.49 9.16
N LYS A 36 6.41 1.98 8.09
CA LYS A 36 7.12 3.27 8.13
C LYS A 36 6.17 4.46 8.07
N LEU A 37 4.96 4.26 7.54
CA LEU A 37 3.90 5.26 7.49
C LEU A 37 3.11 5.28 8.80
N PHE A 38 2.89 4.10 9.39
CA PHE A 38 2.16 3.90 10.63
C PHE A 38 3.01 3.13 11.66
N PRO A 39 4.07 3.75 12.21
CA PRO A 39 5.00 3.06 13.11
C PRO A 39 4.38 2.70 14.47
N ASP A 40 3.41 3.49 14.94
CA ASP A 40 2.76 3.31 16.24
C ASP A 40 1.51 2.41 16.18
N ASP A 41 1.18 1.90 14.99
CA ASP A 41 -0.02 1.12 14.76
C ASP A 41 0.25 -0.38 14.60
N LYS A 42 -0.72 -1.17 15.08
CA LYS A 42 -0.63 -2.62 15.02
C LYS A 42 -0.71 -3.08 13.56
N PRO A 43 0.12 -4.04 13.13
CA PRO A 43 0.09 -4.59 11.77
C PRO A 43 -1.30 -5.06 11.31
N ARG A 44 -2.12 -5.57 12.24
CA ARG A 44 -3.50 -6.00 11.96
C ARG A 44 -4.39 -4.85 11.48
N MET A 45 -4.21 -3.64 12.03
CA MET A 45 -4.99 -2.45 11.67
C MET A 45 -4.55 -1.92 10.30
N ILE A 46 -3.24 -1.82 10.08
CA ILE A 46 -2.66 -1.44 8.80
C ILE A 46 -3.16 -2.37 7.69
N LYS A 47 -3.12 -3.70 7.93
CA LYS A 47 -3.63 -4.69 6.98
C LYS A 47 -5.12 -4.50 6.66
N LYS A 48 -5.93 -4.17 7.66
CA LYS A 48 -7.37 -3.92 7.48
C LYS A 48 -7.62 -2.72 6.57
N VAL A 49 -6.89 -1.62 6.78
CA VAL A 49 -7.00 -0.41 5.94
C VAL A 49 -6.52 -0.69 4.53
N VAL A 50 -5.32 -1.24 4.36
CA VAL A 50 -4.76 -1.53 3.03
C VAL A 50 -5.65 -2.50 2.24
N ASN A 51 -6.15 -3.57 2.88
CA ASN A 51 -7.09 -4.49 2.21
C ASN A 51 -8.39 -3.80 1.81
N LYS A 52 -8.91 -2.90 2.66
CA LYS A 52 -10.11 -2.13 2.33
C LYS A 52 -9.87 -1.21 1.13
N MET A 53 -8.70 -0.58 1.05
CA MET A 53 -8.31 0.23 -0.10
C MET A 53 -8.17 -0.60 -1.38
N VAL A 54 -7.77 -1.87 -1.29
CA VAL A 54 -7.79 -2.81 -2.43
C VAL A 54 -9.23 -3.14 -2.84
N GLN A 55 -10.12 -3.40 -1.89
CA GLN A 55 -11.55 -3.65 -2.16
C GLN A 55 -12.24 -2.43 -2.80
N GLU A 56 -11.84 -1.23 -2.42
CA GLU A 56 -12.34 0.03 -2.97
C GLU A 56 -11.64 0.44 -4.26
N GLU A 57 -10.79 -0.44 -4.80
CA GLU A 57 -10.05 -0.22 -6.03
C GLU A 57 -9.16 1.05 -6.02
N ILE A 58 -8.73 1.48 -4.83
CA ILE A 58 -7.76 2.57 -4.68
C ILE A 58 -6.35 2.02 -4.84
N LEU A 59 -6.12 0.82 -4.32
CA LEU A 59 -4.86 0.09 -4.42
C LEU A 59 -5.02 -1.18 -5.25
N GLU A 60 -3.95 -1.55 -5.94
CA GLU A 60 -3.77 -2.86 -6.54
C GLU A 60 -2.93 -3.73 -5.60
N TYR A 61 -3.24 -5.03 -5.59
CA TYR A 61 -2.54 -6.05 -4.82
C TYR A 61 -1.76 -6.98 -5.74
N TRP A 62 -0.52 -7.28 -5.37
CA TRP A 62 0.30 -8.30 -6.02
C TRP A 62 0.85 -9.28 -5.00
N SER A 63 0.79 -10.56 -5.35
CA SER A 63 1.56 -11.59 -4.65
C SER A 63 2.99 -11.60 -5.20
N SER A 64 3.99 -11.55 -4.32
CA SER A 64 5.40 -11.61 -4.68
C SER A 64 6.06 -12.70 -3.84
N GLY A 65 5.87 -13.96 -4.25
CA GLY A 65 6.37 -15.13 -3.54
C GLY A 65 5.83 -15.23 -2.10
N SER A 66 6.71 -15.13 -1.10
CA SER A 66 6.36 -15.21 0.32
C SER A 66 5.82 -13.89 0.92
N THR A 67 5.71 -12.82 0.12
CA THR A 67 5.29 -11.49 0.57
C THR A 67 4.23 -10.88 -0.34
N THR A 68 3.68 -9.75 0.09
CA THR A 68 2.61 -9.02 -0.60
C THR A 68 3.05 -7.59 -0.91
N MET A 69 2.72 -7.14 -2.11
CA MET A 69 2.98 -5.79 -2.60
C MET A 69 1.68 -5.06 -2.91
N TYR A 70 1.71 -3.75 -2.73
CA TYR A 70 0.60 -2.84 -2.96
C TYR A 70 1.08 -1.61 -3.72
N GLY A 71 0.21 -1.04 -4.52
CA GLY A 71 0.49 0.00 -5.50
C GLY A 71 -0.77 0.80 -5.75
N LEU A 72 -0.66 2.06 -6.15
CA LEU A 72 -1.83 2.84 -6.53
C LEU A 72 -2.46 2.23 -7.79
N LYS A 73 -3.79 2.13 -7.84
CA LYS A 73 -4.48 1.61 -9.04
C LYS A 73 -4.06 2.39 -10.27
N GLY A 74 -3.74 1.69 -11.36
CA GLY A 74 -3.25 2.29 -12.60
C GLY A 74 -1.79 2.75 -12.58
N SER A 75 -1.11 2.75 -11.43
CA SER A 75 0.36 2.96 -11.36
C SER A 75 1.16 1.69 -11.67
N GLY A 76 0.47 0.55 -11.81
CA GLY A 76 1.04 -0.76 -12.12
C GLY A 76 1.48 -0.96 -13.57
N ILE A 77 1.17 -0.03 -14.49
CA ILE A 77 1.56 -0.12 -15.90
C ILE A 77 2.82 0.71 -16.15
N GLN A 78 3.96 0.23 -15.65
CA GLN A 78 5.27 0.47 -16.27
C GLN A 78 6.26 -0.55 -15.68
N HIS A 79 6.92 -1.27 -16.58
CA HIS A 79 7.77 -2.46 -16.42
C HIS A 79 7.04 -3.82 -16.49
N SER A 80 6.75 -4.22 -17.74
CA SER A 80 7.10 -5.59 -18.18
C SER A 80 8.57 -5.85 -17.90
N SER A 81 8.90 -7.10 -17.54
CA SER A 81 10.18 -7.63 -17.00
C SER A 81 10.16 -7.65 -15.45
N GLU A 82 10.29 -8.77 -14.74
CA GLU A 82 11.01 -10.01 -15.02
C GLU A 82 10.27 -11.26 -14.49
N GLN A 83 10.40 -12.33 -15.29
CA GLN A 83 10.56 -13.75 -14.95
C GLN A 83 9.38 -14.57 -14.44
N GLU A 84 8.80 -15.29 -15.41
CA GLU A 84 8.57 -16.73 -15.32
C GLU A 84 9.70 -17.43 -14.54
N GLU A 85 9.30 -18.22 -13.54
CA GLU A 85 9.91 -19.51 -13.23
C GLU A 85 8.80 -20.50 -12.87
#